data_AF-A0A351IYZ5-F1
#
_entry.id   AF-A0A351IYZ5-F1
#
_cell.length_a   1.000
_cell.length_b   1.000
_cell.length_c   1.000
_cell.angle_alpha   90.00
_cell.angle_beta   90.00
_cell.angle_gamma   90.00
#
_symmetry.space_group_name_H-M   'P 1'
#
loop_
_entity.id
_entity.type
_entity.pdbx_description
1 polymer ?
#
loop_
_entity_poly.entity_id
_entity_poly.type
_entity_poly.pdbx_seq_one_letter_code
_entity_poly.pdbx_strand_id
1 'polypeptide(L)' 'AHICLAAQELGLGSCILGWFDEKKVIAACQLDDNKKVSLVIALGYAANQQRRDKKRKKLESIAKYI' A
#
# COMPACT_ATOMS: atom_id res chain seq x y z
N ALA A 1 -5.96 9.81 5.06
CA ALA A 1 -5.06 9.13 4.10
C ALA A 1 -3.64 8.97 4.70
N HIS A 2 -3.43 8.05 5.64
CA HIS A 2 -2.08 7.78 6.21
C HIS A 2 -1.93 6.33 6.74
N ILE A 3 -2.72 5.38 6.23
CA ILE A 3 -2.83 4.01 6.78
C ILE A 3 -1.45 3.33 6.90
N CYS A 4 -0.61 3.42 5.87
CA CYS A 4 0.71 2.75 5.89
C CYS A 4 1.67 3.37 6.92
N LEU A 5 1.58 4.68 7.16
CA LEU A 5 2.40 5.37 8.16
C LEU A 5 1.94 5.00 9.57
N ALA A 6 0.63 5.03 9.81
CA ALA A 6 0.05 4.62 11.09
C ALA A 6 0.35 3.15 11.41
N ALA A 7 0.28 2.26 10.41
CA ALA A 7 0.65 0.86 10.56
C ALA A 7 2.10 0.71 11.04
N GLN A 8 3.05 1.43 10.43
CA GLN A 8 4.45 1.42 10.83
C GLN A 8 4.66 1.95 12.26
N GLU A 9 3.89 2.96 12.68
CA GLU A 9 3.92 3.51 14.04
C GLU A 9 3.47 2.48 15.09
N LEU A 10 2.48 1.65 14.73
CA LEU A 10 2.01 0.51 15.53
C LEU A 10 2.89 -0.74 15.40
N GLY A 11 4.03 -0.67 14.70
CA GLY A 11 4.93 -1.80 14.49
C GLY A 11 4.45 -2.84 13.46
N LEU A 12 3.40 -2.53 12.70
CA LEU A 12 2.87 -3.39 11.63
C LEU A 12 3.62 -3.15 10.30
N GLY A 13 3.79 -4.23 9.54
CA GLY A 13 4.11 -4.15 8.12
C GLY A 13 2.88 -3.79 7.29
N SER A 14 3.09 -3.11 6.16
CA SER A 14 2.04 -2.81 5.19
C SER A 14 2.50 -3.03 3.75
N CYS A 15 1.58 -3.43 2.87
CA CYS A 15 1.81 -3.59 1.44
C CYS A 15 0.63 -3.03 0.63
N ILE A 16 0.89 -2.06 -0.24
CA ILE A 16 -0.09 -1.54 -1.19
C ILE A 16 -0.12 -2.47 -2.40
N LEU A 17 -1.27 -3.06 -2.68
CA LEU A 17 -1.48 -3.96 -3.81
C LEU A 17 -2.15 -3.17 -4.93
N GLY A 18 -1.40 -2.93 -6.01
CA GLY A 18 -1.88 -2.19 -7.18
C GLY A 18 -2.53 -3.08 -8.25
N TRP A 19 -2.43 -4.40 -8.12
CA TRP A 19 -3.01 -5.35 -9.06
C TRP A 19 -3.86 -6.36 -8.29
N PHE A 20 -5.18 -6.28 -8.47
CA PHE A 20 -6.17 -7.14 -7.82
C PHE A 20 -7.44 -7.24 -8.68
N ASP A 21 -8.25 -8.26 -8.43
CA ASP A 21 -9.56 -8.42 -9.06
C ASP A 21 -10.61 -7.64 -8.25
N GLU A 22 -11.02 -6.49 -8.77
CA GLU A 22 -11.94 -5.57 -8.09
C GLU A 22 -13.30 -6.23 -7.80
N LYS A 23 -13.84 -7.03 -8.72
CA LYS A 23 -15.13 -7.72 -8.54
C LYS A 23 -15.07 -8.71 -7.39
N LYS A 24 -13.97 -9.47 -7.29
CA LYS A 24 -13.77 -10.41 -6.17
C LYS A 24 -13.63 -9.70 -4.84
N VAL A 25 -12.95 -8.55 -4.80
CA VAL A 25 -12.83 -7.75 -3.57
C VAL A 25 -14.19 -7.21 -3.12
N ILE A 26 -14.97 -6.65 -4.05
CA ILE A 26 -16.34 -6.17 -3.78
C ILE A 26 -17.19 -7.30 -3.19
N ALA A 27 -17.21 -8.46 -3.84
CA ALA A 27 -17.96 -9.63 -3.37
C ALA A 27 -17.48 -10.13 -2.00
N ALA A 28 -16.16 -10.27 -1.79
CA ALA A 28 -15.59 -10.76 -0.54
C ALA A 28 -15.86 -9.82 0.65
N CYS A 29 -15.88 -8.50 0.39
CA CYS A 29 -16.17 -7.49 1.40
C CYS A 29 -17.65 -7.12 1.48
N GLN A 30 -18.53 -7.79 0.72
CA GLN A 30 -19.98 -7.52 0.66
C GLN A 30 -20.29 -6.04 0.40
N LEU A 31 -19.51 -5.44 -0.52
CA LEU A 31 -19.71 -4.06 -0.96
C LEU A 31 -20.73 -4.01 -2.09
N ASP A 32 -21.36 -2.85 -2.27
CA ASP A 32 -22.24 -2.61 -3.42
C ASP A 32 -21.43 -2.61 -4.74
N ASP A 33 -21.99 -3.19 -5.79
CA ASP A 33 -21.33 -3.30 -7.12
C ASP A 33 -21.02 -1.93 -7.77
N ASN A 34 -21.65 -0.85 -7.31
CA ASN A 34 -21.38 0.50 -7.78
C ASN A 34 -20.17 1.16 -7.08
N LYS A 35 -19.59 0.51 -6.06
CA LYS A 35 -18.43 1.03 -5.34
C LYS A 35 -17.15 0.70 -6.09
N LYS A 36 -16.22 1.65 -6.05
CA LYS A 36 -14.88 1.51 -6.61
C LYS A 36 -13.86 1.26 -5.51
N VAL A 37 -13.04 0.23 -5.68
CA VAL A 37 -11.93 -0.09 -4.80
C VAL A 37 -10.71 0.70 -5.26
N SER A 38 -10.36 1.76 -4.52
CA SER A 38 -9.23 2.61 -4.90
C SER A 38 -7.87 1.93 -4.71
N LEU A 39 -7.70 1.21 -3.59
CA LEU A 39 -6.48 0.52 -3.21
C LEU A 39 -6.83 -0.66 -2.30
N VAL A 40 -6.05 -1.72 -2.37
CA VAL A 40 -6.03 -2.78 -1.36
C VAL A 40 -4.72 -2.65 -0.58
N ILE A 41 -4.81 -2.61 0.75
CA ILE A 41 -3.65 -2.50 1.65
C ILE A 41 -3.66 -3.71 2.57
N ALA A 42 -2.66 -4.58 2.42
CA ALA A 42 -2.43 -5.67 3.37
C ALA A 42 -1.68 -5.14 4.59
N LEU A 43 -2.10 -5.56 5.79
CA LEU A 43 -1.49 -5.22 7.08
C LEU A 43 -1.17 -6.50 7.86
N GLY A 44 -0.08 -6.49 8.61
CA GLY A 44 0.26 -7.61 9.48
C GLY A 44 1.71 -7.62 9.93
N TYR A 45 2.14 -8.76 10.48
CA TYR A 45 3.51 -8.96 10.93
C TYR A 45 4.30 -9.73 9.87
N ALA A 46 5.46 -9.19 9.47
CA ALA A 46 6.30 -9.85 8.49
C ALA A 46 6.94 -11.11 9.09
N ALA A 47 6.88 -12.23 8.36
CA ALA A 47 7.55 -13.46 8.78
C ALA A 47 9.08 -13.33 8.87
N ASN A 48 9.65 -12.41 8.07
CA ASN A 48 11.06 -12.02 8.13
C ASN A 48 11.16 -10.49 8.18
N GLN A 49 11.96 -9.97 9.10
CA GLN A 49 12.17 -8.53 9.27
C GLN A 49 13.27 -7.96 8.36
N GLN A 50 13.98 -8.80 7.60
CA GLN A 50 15.00 -8.34 6.66
C GLN A 50 14.38 -7.48 5.56
N ARG A 51 14.70 -6.18 5.58
CA ARG A 51 14.22 -5.22 4.57
C ARG A 51 15.28 -5.05 3.49
N ARG A 52 14.84 -5.10 2.24
CA ARG A 52 15.67 -4.70 1.10
C ARG A 52 15.86 -3.18 1.10
N ASP A 53 17.07 -2.73 0.81
CA ASP A 53 17.35 -1.31 0.65
C ASP A 53 16.52 -0.68 -0.46
N LYS A 54 15.97 0.51 -0.18
CA LYS A 54 15.18 1.27 -1.15
C LYS A 54 16.12 1.88 -2.20
N LYS A 55 16.05 1.37 -3.43
CA LYS A 55 16.65 2.02 -4.60
C LYS A 55 15.71 3.11 -5.09
N ARG A 56 16.17 4.36 -5.17
CA ARG A 56 15.40 5.54 -5.61
C ARG A 56 16.22 6.38 -6.58
N LYS A 57 15.54 7.10 -7.47
CA LYS A 57 16.18 8.09 -8.33
C LYS A 57 16.74 9.24 -7.47
N LYS A 58 17.82 9.87 -7.93
CA LYS A 58 18.40 11.06 -7.29
C LYS A 58 17.37 12.20 -7.27
N LEU A 59 17.36 13.02 -6.22
CA LEU A 59 16.35 14.06 -6.05
C LEU A 59 16.37 15.07 -7.21
N GLU A 60 17.57 15.44 -7.65
CA GLU A 60 17.81 16.38 -8.75
C GLU A 60 17.27 15.86 -10.09
N SER A 61 17.08 14.54 -10.22
CA SER A 61 16.49 13.94 -11.43
C SER A 61 14.96 13.92 -11.43
N ILE A 62 14.32 14.23 -10.30
CA ILE A 62 12.86 14.18 -10.13
C ILE A 62 12.25 15.48 -9.61
N ALA A 63 13.07 16.47 -9.21
CA ALA A 63 12.63 17.75 -8.72
C ALA A 63 13.54 18.88 -9.25
N LYS A 64 12.92 20.03 -9.56
CA LYS A 64 13.62 21.27 -9.91
C LYS A 64 13.13 22.37 -8.97
N TYR A 65 14.07 23.10 -8.38
CA TYR A 65 13.79 24.27 -7.56
C TYR A 65 13.81 25.51 -8.47
N ILE A 66 12.82 26.38 -8.34
CA ILE A 66 12.67 27.64 -9.08
C ILE A 66 12.68 28.77 -8.06
#